data_AF-A0AA39GNM7-F1
#
_entry.id   AF-A0AA39GNM7-F1
#
_cell.length_a   1.000
_cell.length_b   1.000
_cell.length_c   1.000
_cell.angle_alpha   90.00
_cell.angle_beta   90.00
_cell.angle_gamma   90.00
#
_symmetry.space_group_name_H-M   'P 1'
#
loop_
_entity.id
_entity.type
_entity.pdbx_description
1 polymer ?
#
loop_
_entity_poly.entity_id
_entity_poly.type
_entity_poly.pdbx_seq_one_letter_code
_entity_poly.pdbx_strand_id
1 'polypeptide(L)'
;MSLLSTCTSQVTNPSSYGSPSSNTSAESPVTKGSPTHKNPVLPSDTPAVVDGSARYHDGNLVSPADASQTTSSRNTASWHGYCRATLILRSRMHPDFGARVTSLTAEMRCMAQDLFDRYGRLRPEFVHHPVMRGSGLWGMELSFGDILMIDQVLTDVSVYYRGKGRAVFNRVLESVKDSDLFIVLTRIKSKKPETLEDGAREDRLAEARIAFVRSLGFRRVGNTSWFAFSLDPDHRSRQSLPHEDYDPPLLEYPVTPLFEFAFHIIPWHDESLAIGFFINALRSLHTHQIYWPSMNDCGRTVMHEAALRIMPTLLNWLMDHAPQLTVHRDSTGATPFEALRGKLDRRRTFHPDPDQPGASPDEFLGFTDPEVACLSILDTSIRTDSQLRFGCTCGRCIGGYLSPRLARRLRLHSWDYYDRLIFEADGHSDPYCALPDSCFHPSNLYMKGVLHSHTRVMFLESLSLRLGFANMFAYLSQCLEYGQLPTDGNMMAYLSTSGHHGDQAREFLEHGGSFQIIRSIVFDDAAAHSEWAGSGSDRGRSNGDGGGLPECRNDLEFILAERMCNIDSGIFLGQVSAASQESPGS
;
A
#
# COMPACT_ATOMS: atom_id res chain seq x y z
N MET A 1 27.75 -16.71 -48.57
CA MET A 1 29.03 -17.01 -47.90
C MET A 1 28.78 -16.87 -46.39
N SER A 2 28.16 -17.82 -45.68
CA SER A 2 28.53 -19.22 -45.33
C SER A 2 29.65 -19.35 -44.29
N LEU A 3 29.43 -20.26 -43.33
CA LEU A 3 30.19 -20.72 -42.15
C LEU A 3 29.71 -20.07 -40.84
N LEU A 4 28.84 -20.64 -39.98
CA LEU A 4 28.55 -22.03 -39.55
C LEU A 4 29.75 -22.80 -38.98
N SER A 5 29.69 -23.05 -37.66
CA SER A 5 30.33 -24.20 -36.99
C SER A 5 29.28 -24.90 -36.12
N THR A 6 28.95 -26.11 -36.54
CA THR A 6 28.20 -27.16 -35.87
C THR A 6 29.05 -27.89 -34.83
N CYS A 7 28.40 -28.47 -33.81
CA CYS A 7 28.72 -29.84 -33.41
C CYS A 7 27.51 -30.50 -32.71
N THR A 8 27.29 -31.74 -33.12
CA THR A 8 26.15 -32.65 -32.93
C THR A 8 26.62 -33.91 -32.19
N SER A 9 25.72 -34.54 -31.41
CA SER A 9 25.56 -36.01 -31.28
C SER A 9 24.37 -36.32 -30.34
N GLN A 10 23.23 -36.79 -30.86
CA GLN A 10 22.77 -38.21 -30.93
C GLN A 10 22.66 -38.88 -29.53
N VAL A 11 21.48 -39.10 -28.95
CA VAL A 11 20.39 -40.07 -29.24
C VAL A 11 20.83 -41.54 -29.26
N THR A 12 20.51 -42.27 -28.18
CA THR A 12 20.03 -43.67 -28.18
C THR A 12 19.14 -43.94 -26.96
N ASN A 13 17.87 -44.30 -27.22
CA ASN A 13 16.89 -44.97 -26.34
C ASN A 13 17.03 -46.51 -26.52
N PRO A 14 16.24 -47.45 -25.93
CA PRO A 14 15.23 -47.39 -24.84
C PRO A 14 15.27 -48.61 -23.85
N SER A 15 14.23 -48.71 -22.99
CA SER A 15 13.69 -49.90 -22.26
C SER A 15 14.44 -50.33 -20.98
N SER A 16 13.84 -50.82 -19.88
CA SER A 16 12.51 -51.38 -19.58
C SER A 16 12.40 -51.69 -18.06
N TYR A 17 11.17 -51.73 -17.56
CA TYR A 17 10.64 -52.53 -16.43
C TYR A 17 11.31 -52.52 -15.04
N GLY A 18 10.51 -52.25 -14.01
CA GLY A 18 10.78 -52.68 -12.64
C GLY A 18 9.94 -52.00 -11.56
N SER A 19 8.73 -52.50 -11.31
CA SER A 19 8.03 -52.31 -10.03
C SER A 19 8.84 -52.96 -8.89
N PRO A 20 8.69 -52.49 -7.64
CA PRO A 20 8.28 -53.46 -6.64
C PRO A 20 7.27 -52.92 -5.62
N SER A 21 6.38 -53.84 -5.25
CA SER A 21 5.43 -53.77 -4.15
C SER A 21 6.09 -54.07 -2.80
N SER A 22 5.68 -53.30 -1.78
CA SER A 22 5.40 -53.67 -0.38
C SER A 22 6.35 -54.60 0.40
N ASN A 23 6.85 -54.11 1.55
CA ASN A 23 6.36 -54.60 2.85
C ASN A 23 6.83 -53.77 4.06
N THR A 24 5.83 -53.31 4.81
CA THR A 24 5.68 -53.24 6.28
C THR A 24 6.92 -53.08 7.17
N SER A 25 6.91 -52.02 7.97
CA SER A 25 7.22 -52.05 9.40
C SER A 25 6.55 -50.86 10.09
N ALA A 26 5.73 -51.18 11.09
CA ALA A 26 4.96 -50.25 11.89
C ALA A 26 5.84 -49.59 12.96
N GLU A 27 5.87 -48.26 13.00
CA GLU A 27 6.24 -47.49 14.18
C GLU A 27 5.24 -46.34 14.37
N SER A 28 4.63 -46.33 15.54
CA SER A 28 3.59 -45.41 16.00
C SER A 28 4.12 -43.96 16.09
N PRO A 29 3.38 -42.94 15.62
CA PRO A 29 3.76 -41.56 15.90
C PRO A 29 3.23 -41.13 17.27
N VAL A 30 4.17 -40.82 18.16
CA VAL A 30 3.94 -40.04 19.38
C VAL A 30 3.26 -38.73 19.01
N THR A 31 2.05 -38.53 19.52
CA THR A 31 1.29 -37.28 19.44
C THR A 31 2.07 -36.15 20.11
N LYS A 32 2.79 -35.34 19.32
CA LYS A 32 3.21 -34.00 19.73
C LYS A 32 2.01 -33.09 19.65
N GLY A 33 1.52 -32.64 20.81
CA GLY A 33 0.45 -31.66 20.90
C GLY A 33 0.84 -30.36 20.20
N SER A 34 -0.02 -29.90 19.30
CA SER A 34 0.06 -28.55 18.73
C SER A 34 -0.02 -27.50 19.85
N PRO A 35 0.85 -26.48 19.86
CA PRO A 35 0.69 -25.36 20.78
C PRO A 35 -0.56 -24.59 20.35
N THR A 36 -1.57 -24.61 21.22
CA THR A 36 -2.73 -23.74 21.08
C THR A 36 -2.27 -22.32 21.39
N HIS A 37 -1.95 -21.55 20.34
CA HIS A 37 -1.88 -20.09 20.44
C HIS A 37 -3.29 -19.58 20.77
N LYS A 38 -3.62 -19.53 22.07
CA LYS A 38 -4.73 -18.75 22.56
C LYS A 38 -4.28 -17.29 22.50
N ASN A 39 -4.58 -16.61 21.39
CA ASN A 39 -4.51 -15.16 21.37
C ASN A 39 -5.44 -14.64 22.48
N PRO A 40 -4.94 -13.85 23.44
CA PRO A 40 -5.81 -13.21 24.41
C PRO A 40 -6.77 -12.29 23.65
N VAL A 41 -8.07 -12.60 23.71
CA VAL A 41 -9.12 -11.73 23.18
C VAL A 41 -9.20 -10.53 24.11
N LEU A 42 -8.40 -9.51 23.80
CA LEU A 42 -8.50 -8.19 24.40
C LEU A 42 -9.88 -7.58 24.05
N PRO A 43 -10.54 -6.85 24.97
CA PRO A 43 -11.89 -6.30 24.77
C PRO A 43 -12.02 -5.49 23.47
N SER A 44 -13.18 -5.62 22.80
CA SER A 44 -13.54 -4.89 21.56
C SER A 44 -13.43 -3.38 21.68
N ASP A 45 -13.49 -2.86 22.91
CA ASP A 45 -13.57 -1.42 23.19
C ASP A 45 -12.21 -0.77 23.49
N THR A 46 -11.12 -1.53 23.40
CA THR A 46 -9.77 -0.95 23.58
C THR A 46 -9.43 -0.08 22.35
N PRO A 47 -9.08 1.20 22.52
CA PRO A 47 -8.79 2.08 21.39
C PRO A 47 -7.64 1.53 20.56
N ALA A 48 -7.77 1.64 19.22
CA ALA A 48 -6.78 1.12 18.29
C ALA A 48 -5.42 1.84 18.38
N VAL A 49 -5.38 3.00 19.05
CA VAL A 49 -4.17 3.74 19.36
C VAL A 49 -4.18 4.13 20.83
N VAL A 50 -3.06 3.88 21.50
CA VAL A 50 -2.86 4.22 22.91
C VAL A 50 -1.66 5.16 23.01
N ASP A 51 -1.94 6.42 23.36
CA ASP A 51 -0.90 7.42 23.59
C ASP A 51 -0.35 7.33 25.00
N GLY A 52 0.98 7.29 25.10
CA GLY A 52 1.72 7.30 26.34
C GLY A 52 2.70 8.47 26.38
N SER A 53 2.82 9.10 27.55
CA SER A 53 4.00 9.91 27.83
C SER A 53 4.51 9.61 29.22
N ALA A 54 5.81 9.77 29.41
CA ALA A 54 6.44 9.51 30.69
C ALA A 54 7.56 10.52 30.95
N ARG A 55 7.69 10.92 32.21
CA ARG A 55 8.80 11.75 32.70
C ARG A 55 9.76 10.89 33.49
N TYR A 56 11.05 11.12 33.31
CA TYR A 56 12.11 10.40 34.01
C TYR A 56 12.69 11.24 35.14
N HIS A 57 12.63 10.71 36.37
CA HIS A 57 13.19 11.33 37.58
C HIS A 57 13.90 10.25 38.40
N ASP A 58 15.19 10.45 38.71
CA ASP A 58 16.00 9.60 39.61
C ASP A 58 15.80 8.08 39.48
N GLY A 59 15.75 7.55 38.25
CA GLY A 59 15.64 6.11 38.01
C GLY A 59 14.24 5.60 37.71
N ASN A 60 13.19 6.40 37.93
CA ASN A 60 11.79 5.99 37.77
C ASN A 60 11.10 6.76 36.63
N LEU A 61 10.24 6.06 35.87
CA LEU A 61 9.28 6.66 34.95
C LEU A 61 8.00 6.97 35.73
N VAL A 62 7.52 8.20 35.63
CA VAL A 62 6.25 8.62 36.22
C VAL A 62 5.31 9.04 35.10
N SER A 63 4.11 8.47 35.08
CA SER A 63 3.04 8.89 34.17
C SER A 63 2.61 10.33 34.52
N PRO A 64 2.29 11.18 33.53
CA PRO A 64 1.76 12.52 33.79
C PRO A 64 0.52 12.52 34.68
N ALA A 65 -0.33 11.49 34.61
CA ALA A 65 -1.52 11.35 35.43
C ALA A 65 -1.20 11.15 36.92
N ASP A 66 -0.12 10.44 37.23
CA ASP A 66 0.34 10.19 38.60
C ASP A 66 1.10 11.42 39.15
N ALA A 67 1.73 12.20 38.28
CA ALA A 67 2.41 13.44 38.65
C ALA A 67 1.43 14.54 39.11
N SER A 68 0.17 14.53 38.64
CA SER A 68 -0.85 15.49 39.07
C SER A 68 -1.41 15.27 40.48
N GLN A 69 -1.23 14.08 41.07
CA GLN A 69 -1.73 13.81 42.43
C GLN A 69 -0.70 14.15 43.52
N THR A 70 0.51 14.58 43.15
CA THR A 70 1.63 14.82 44.08
C THR A 70 2.15 16.25 44.06
N THR A 71 1.31 17.30 43.93
CA THR A 71 1.81 18.67 44.16
C THR A 71 0.77 19.64 44.75
N SER A 72 0.86 19.88 46.07
CA SER A 72 0.48 21.16 46.69
C SER A 72 1.70 22.03 47.02
N SER A 73 2.88 21.75 46.46
CA SER A 73 4.06 22.63 46.59
C SER A 73 4.75 22.83 45.24
N ARG A 74 5.05 24.10 44.94
CA ARG A 74 5.70 24.59 43.72
C ARG A 74 7.20 24.22 43.67
N ASN A 75 7.56 22.97 43.87
CA ASN A 75 8.88 22.49 43.49
C ASN A 75 8.78 21.97 42.06
N THR A 76 9.33 22.74 41.12
CA THR A 76 9.67 22.27 39.77
C THR A 76 10.73 21.17 39.91
N ALA A 77 10.30 19.95 40.22
CA ALA A 77 11.18 18.79 40.24
C ALA A 77 11.89 18.72 38.88
N SER A 78 13.23 18.77 38.88
CA SER A 78 14.03 18.79 37.66
C SER A 78 13.93 17.42 37.00
N TRP A 79 13.00 17.29 36.06
CA TRP A 79 12.91 16.09 35.23
C TRP A 79 14.17 16.00 34.37
N HIS A 80 14.75 14.80 34.33
CA HIS A 80 16.03 14.59 33.64
C HIS A 80 15.85 14.11 32.20
N GLY A 81 14.64 13.67 31.86
CA GLY A 81 14.26 13.30 30.51
C GLY A 81 12.76 13.14 30.38
N TYR A 82 12.29 13.18 29.15
CA TYR A 82 10.89 13.04 28.75
C TYR A 82 10.83 12.20 27.48
N CYS A 83 9.87 11.28 27.41
CA CYS A 83 9.58 10.51 26.22
C CYS A 83 8.08 10.53 25.92
N ARG A 84 7.74 10.73 24.65
CA ARG A 84 6.41 10.51 24.09
C ARG A 84 6.46 9.33 23.13
N ALA A 85 5.61 8.34 23.36
CA ALA A 85 5.49 7.18 22.50
C ALA A 85 4.02 6.78 22.33
N THR A 86 3.69 6.26 21.16
CA THR A 86 2.34 5.89 20.77
C THR A 86 2.33 4.44 20.34
N LEU A 87 1.45 3.64 20.95
CA LEU A 87 1.22 2.25 20.55
C LEU A 87 0.10 2.22 19.50
N ILE A 88 0.42 1.68 18.33
CA ILE A 88 -0.47 1.57 17.18
C ILE A 88 -0.83 0.10 17.02
N LEU A 89 -2.06 -0.27 17.38
CA LEU A 89 -2.58 -1.63 17.27
C LEU A 89 -2.98 -1.93 15.81
N ARG A 90 -1.99 -2.01 14.93
CA ARG A 90 -2.15 -2.17 13.48
C ARG A 90 -3.07 -3.33 13.11
N SER A 91 -2.96 -4.45 13.83
CA SER A 91 -3.81 -5.63 13.64
C SER A 91 -5.32 -5.34 13.72
N ARG A 92 -5.72 -4.28 14.44
CA ARG A 92 -7.11 -3.86 14.63
C ARG A 92 -7.59 -2.82 13.63
N MET A 93 -6.72 -2.34 12.75
CA MET A 93 -6.99 -1.23 11.84
C MET A 93 -6.63 -1.51 10.40
N HIS A 94 -6.19 -2.72 10.04
CA HIS A 94 -5.76 -3.08 8.68
C HIS A 94 -6.64 -2.52 7.54
N PRO A 95 -7.98 -2.68 7.55
CA PRO A 95 -8.82 -2.20 6.45
C PRO A 95 -8.76 -0.68 6.24
N ASP A 96 -8.57 0.06 7.34
CA ASP A 96 -8.62 1.52 7.39
C ASP A 96 -7.30 2.14 7.88
N PHE A 97 -6.18 1.41 7.80
CA PHE A 97 -4.94 1.81 8.51
C PHE A 97 -4.51 3.21 8.10
N GLY A 98 -4.49 3.48 6.79
CA GLY A 98 -4.16 4.80 6.26
C GLY A 98 -5.10 5.88 6.80
N ALA A 99 -6.41 5.69 6.74
CA ALA A 99 -7.39 6.69 7.19
C ALA A 99 -7.32 6.95 8.70
N ARG A 100 -7.16 5.89 9.51
CA ARG A 100 -7.12 6.00 10.97
C ARG A 100 -5.79 6.56 11.48
N VAL A 101 -4.66 6.17 10.90
CA VAL A 101 -3.35 6.65 11.38
C VAL A 101 -3.08 8.09 10.95
N THR A 102 -3.53 8.48 9.75
CA THR A 102 -3.29 9.84 9.23
C THR A 102 -4.15 10.93 9.89
N SER A 103 -5.25 10.56 10.57
CA SER A 103 -6.12 11.50 11.29
C SER A 103 -5.64 11.83 12.71
N LEU A 104 -4.63 11.12 13.24
CA LEU A 104 -4.22 11.24 14.65
C LEU A 104 -3.16 12.32 14.89
N THR A 105 -1.94 12.14 14.38
CA THR A 105 -0.85 13.12 14.54
C THR A 105 -0.10 13.33 13.23
N ALA A 106 0.58 14.47 13.09
CA ALA A 106 1.39 14.77 11.92
C ALA A 106 2.54 13.75 11.75
N GLU A 107 3.16 13.32 12.86
CA GLU A 107 4.22 12.31 12.86
C GLU A 107 3.72 10.94 12.41
N MET A 108 2.57 10.48 12.92
CA MET A 108 1.93 9.24 12.51
C MET A 108 1.54 9.27 11.03
N ARG A 109 1.00 10.40 10.56
CA ARG A 109 0.69 10.62 9.15
C ARG A 109 1.94 10.48 8.28
N CYS A 110 3.04 11.14 8.64
CA CYS A 110 4.30 10.99 7.92
C CYS A 110 4.79 9.53 7.93
N MET A 111 4.69 8.84 9.07
CA MET A 111 5.08 7.42 9.16
C MET A 111 4.30 6.56 8.19
N ALA A 112 2.96 6.68 8.22
CA ALA A 112 2.07 5.94 7.35
C ALA A 112 2.39 6.22 5.87
N GLN A 113 2.52 7.50 5.49
CA GLN A 113 2.76 7.92 4.11
C GLN A 113 4.16 7.59 3.58
N ASP A 114 5.17 7.61 4.45
CA ASP A 114 6.55 7.35 4.06
C ASP A 114 6.82 5.86 3.91
N LEU A 115 6.36 5.04 4.86
CA LEU A 115 6.75 3.63 4.99
C LEU A 115 5.72 2.64 4.48
N PHE A 116 4.42 2.95 4.62
CA PHE A 116 3.36 1.96 4.49
C PHE A 116 2.40 2.27 3.33
N ASP A 117 1.68 1.25 2.86
CA ASP A 117 0.49 1.44 2.02
C ASP A 117 -0.77 1.72 2.87
N ARG A 118 -1.95 1.85 2.25
CA ARG A 118 -3.21 2.12 2.97
C ARG A 118 -3.59 1.04 3.98
N TYR A 119 -3.03 -0.17 3.86
CA TYR A 119 -3.34 -1.33 4.72
C TYR A 119 -2.26 -1.55 5.81
N GLY A 120 -1.25 -0.69 5.88
CA GLY A 120 -0.17 -0.80 6.85
C GLY A 120 0.93 -1.79 6.45
N ARG A 121 1.01 -2.18 5.17
CA ARG A 121 2.10 -3.03 4.65
C ARG A 121 3.29 -2.17 4.29
N LEU A 122 4.50 -2.65 4.58
CA LEU A 122 5.71 -1.96 4.16
C LEU A 122 5.73 -1.86 2.63
N ARG A 123 5.98 -0.66 2.12
CA ARG A 123 6.02 -0.42 0.68
C ARG A 123 7.14 -1.25 0.03
N PRO A 124 6.88 -1.91 -1.11
CA PRO A 124 7.78 -2.92 -1.68
C PRO A 124 9.14 -2.34 -2.11
N GLU A 125 9.24 -1.04 -2.38
CA GLU A 125 10.51 -0.38 -2.66
C GLU A 125 11.51 -0.48 -1.49
N PHE A 126 11.04 -0.58 -0.25
CA PHE A 126 11.95 -0.72 0.89
C PHE A 126 12.45 -2.15 1.08
N VAL A 127 11.89 -3.11 0.33
CA VAL A 127 12.28 -4.52 0.38
C VAL A 127 13.12 -4.90 -0.83
N HIS A 128 12.65 -4.53 -2.03
CA HIS A 128 13.19 -5.07 -3.28
C HIS A 128 13.95 -4.05 -4.14
N HIS A 129 13.72 -2.75 -3.97
CA HIS A 129 14.32 -1.75 -4.86
C HIS A 129 15.84 -1.64 -4.62
N PRO A 130 16.68 -1.60 -5.67
CA PRO A 130 18.14 -1.64 -5.54
C PRO A 130 18.74 -0.54 -4.66
N VAL A 131 18.12 0.65 -4.62
CA VAL A 131 18.64 1.82 -3.89
C VAL A 131 17.79 2.14 -2.66
N MET A 132 16.47 2.18 -2.81
CA MET A 132 15.55 2.63 -1.74
C MET A 132 15.46 1.64 -0.58
N ARG A 133 15.81 0.37 -0.77
CA ARG A 133 15.90 -0.60 0.33
C ARG A 133 17.01 -0.28 1.34
N GLY A 134 17.92 0.65 1.02
CA GLY A 134 19.04 1.01 1.89
C GLY A 134 19.92 -0.20 2.19
N SER A 135 20.18 -0.46 3.47
CA SER A 135 20.90 -1.66 3.95
C SER A 135 20.13 -2.97 3.70
N GLY A 136 18.84 -2.86 3.38
CA GLY A 136 17.91 -3.97 3.27
C GLY A 136 17.68 -4.69 4.60
N LEU A 137 18.12 -4.12 5.75
CA LEU A 137 18.03 -4.73 7.10
C LEU A 137 16.61 -5.11 7.50
N TRP A 138 15.64 -4.49 6.85
CA TRP A 138 14.22 -4.68 7.08
C TRP A 138 13.56 -5.15 5.79
N GLY A 139 12.73 -6.16 5.92
CA GLY A 139 11.87 -6.70 4.86
C GLY A 139 10.39 -6.64 5.24
N MET A 140 9.64 -7.60 4.73
CA MET A 140 8.20 -7.68 4.92
C MET A 140 7.79 -7.88 6.39
N GLU A 141 8.71 -8.29 7.28
CA GLU A 141 8.46 -8.38 8.73
C GLU A 141 7.93 -7.06 9.32
N LEU A 142 8.32 -5.91 8.75
CA LEU A 142 7.79 -4.60 9.14
C LEU A 142 6.29 -4.43 8.87
N SER A 143 5.69 -5.26 8.03
CA SER A 143 4.25 -5.22 7.71
C SER A 143 3.39 -5.88 8.78
N PHE A 144 3.99 -6.63 9.71
CA PHE A 144 3.28 -7.46 10.68
C PHE A 144 3.42 -6.93 12.10
N GLY A 145 2.44 -7.29 12.92
CA GLY A 145 2.35 -6.88 14.33
C GLY A 145 2.04 -5.41 14.52
N ASP A 146 1.89 -5.02 15.77
CA ASP A 146 1.59 -3.64 16.16
C ASP A 146 2.88 -2.81 16.25
N ILE A 147 2.79 -1.48 16.22
CA ILE A 147 3.95 -0.58 16.13
C ILE A 147 4.02 0.27 17.40
N LEU A 148 5.19 0.34 18.05
CA LEU A 148 5.47 1.38 19.03
C LEU A 148 6.24 2.53 18.36
N MET A 149 5.61 3.68 18.20
CA MET A 149 6.25 4.85 17.61
C MET A 149 6.77 5.78 18.71
N ILE A 150 8.07 6.05 18.74
CA ILE A 150 8.71 7.02 19.62
C ILE A 150 8.85 8.34 18.87
N ASP A 151 7.99 9.29 19.26
CA ASP A 151 7.88 10.60 18.62
C ASP A 151 8.94 11.60 19.09
N GLN A 152 9.11 11.66 20.41
CA GLN A 152 9.90 12.69 21.05
C GLN A 152 10.64 12.11 22.23
N VAL A 153 11.95 12.36 22.26
CA VAL A 153 12.77 12.16 23.44
C VAL A 153 13.50 13.46 23.72
N LEU A 154 13.21 14.04 24.88
CA LEU A 154 13.83 15.27 25.34
C LEU A 154 14.67 14.95 26.56
N THR A 155 15.86 15.52 26.63
CA THR A 155 16.75 15.45 27.79
C THR A 155 17.19 16.84 28.15
N ASP A 156 17.35 17.09 29.44
CA ASP A 156 17.89 18.37 29.91
C ASP A 156 19.34 18.55 29.41
N VAL A 157 19.62 19.72 28.82
CA VAL A 157 20.92 20.10 28.24
C VAL A 157 22.03 20.04 29.29
N SER A 158 21.73 20.33 30.55
CA SER A 158 22.70 20.27 31.66
C SER A 158 23.21 18.86 31.96
N VAL A 159 22.57 17.82 31.41
CA VAL A 159 22.90 16.40 31.62
C VAL A 159 23.12 15.63 30.31
N TYR A 160 23.35 16.33 29.20
CA TYR A 160 23.56 15.79 27.84
C TYR A 160 24.67 14.72 27.74
N TYR A 161 25.57 14.64 28.74
CA TYR A 161 26.70 13.71 28.78
C TYR A 161 26.65 12.65 29.89
N ARG A 162 25.49 12.41 30.53
CA ARG A 162 25.37 11.44 31.64
C ARG A 162 24.59 10.17 31.31
N GLY A 163 24.45 9.82 30.03
CA GLY A 163 23.76 8.60 29.60
C GLY A 163 22.26 8.55 29.85
N LYS A 164 21.65 9.66 30.31
CA LYS A 164 20.22 9.70 30.70
C LYS A 164 19.27 9.49 29.52
N GLY A 165 19.62 9.97 28.32
CA GLY A 165 18.83 9.70 27.11
C GLY A 165 18.71 8.20 26.81
N ARG A 166 19.81 7.45 26.93
CA ARG A 166 19.79 5.98 26.81
C ARG A 166 18.93 5.34 27.89
N ALA A 167 19.00 5.83 29.13
CA ALA A 167 18.15 5.32 30.21
C ALA A 167 16.66 5.48 29.89
N VAL A 168 16.24 6.64 29.38
CA VAL A 168 14.84 6.88 28.97
C VAL A 168 14.40 5.88 27.89
N PHE A 169 15.20 5.71 26.82
CA PHE A 169 14.90 4.74 25.76
C PHE A 169 14.83 3.31 26.28
N ASN A 170 15.83 2.86 27.04
CA ASN A 170 15.87 1.51 27.58
C ASN A 170 14.65 1.22 28.45
N ARG A 171 14.18 2.19 29.24
CA ARG A 171 12.97 2.03 30.04
C ARG A 171 11.71 1.87 29.18
N VAL A 172 11.59 2.64 28.10
CA VAL A 172 10.48 2.48 27.15
C VAL A 172 10.53 1.09 26.51
N LEU A 173 11.70 0.64 26.06
CA LEU A 173 11.89 -0.70 25.48
C LEU A 173 11.61 -1.81 26.50
N GLU A 174 12.05 -1.65 27.74
CA GLU A 174 11.75 -2.58 28.84
C GLU A 174 10.25 -2.69 29.11
N SER A 175 9.49 -1.59 28.98
CA SER A 175 8.05 -1.59 29.22
C SER A 175 7.25 -2.38 28.18
N VAL A 176 7.85 -2.70 27.03
CA VAL A 176 7.21 -3.44 25.94
C VAL A 176 7.90 -4.78 25.64
N LYS A 177 8.92 -5.18 26.41
CA LYS A 177 9.73 -6.38 26.14
C LYS A 177 8.95 -7.70 26.24
N ASP A 178 7.91 -7.72 27.09
CA ASP A 178 7.10 -8.91 27.39
C ASP A 178 5.79 -8.92 26.58
N SER A 179 5.54 -7.86 25.80
CA SER A 179 4.41 -7.83 24.88
C SER A 179 4.76 -8.64 23.63
N ASP A 180 3.77 -9.33 23.05
CA ASP A 180 3.89 -10.05 21.76
C ASP A 180 4.09 -9.10 20.55
N LEU A 181 4.68 -7.91 20.79
CA LEU A 181 4.43 -6.69 20.05
C LEU A 181 5.71 -6.16 19.41
N PHE A 182 5.57 -5.74 18.16
CA PHE A 182 6.61 -5.62 17.14
C PHE A 182 7.32 -4.25 17.12
N ILE A 183 8.13 -4.08 16.08
CA ILE A 183 9.15 -3.07 15.80
C ILE A 183 8.84 -1.67 16.34
N VAL A 184 9.84 -1.09 17.02
CA VAL A 184 9.80 0.28 17.52
C VAL A 184 10.30 1.22 16.44
N LEU A 185 9.52 2.24 16.10
CA LEU A 185 9.87 3.23 15.07
C LEU A 185 10.19 4.58 15.69
N THR A 186 11.19 5.27 15.14
CA THR A 186 11.46 6.68 15.47
C THR A 186 11.93 7.43 14.23
N ARG A 187 11.65 8.73 14.18
CA ARG A 187 12.07 9.61 13.08
C ARG A 187 13.08 10.62 13.58
N ILE A 188 14.19 10.74 12.86
CA ILE A 188 15.13 11.82 13.10
C ILE A 188 14.72 13.00 12.22
N LYS A 189 14.28 14.07 12.88
CA LYS A 189 13.95 15.33 12.22
C LYS A 189 15.21 16.17 12.11
N SER A 190 15.46 16.70 10.91
CA SER A 190 16.34 17.84 10.71
C SER A 190 15.47 19.09 10.66
N LYS A 191 15.85 20.13 11.38
CA LYS A 191 15.25 21.46 11.18
C LYS A 191 15.77 22.03 9.87
N LYS A 192 14.91 22.75 9.14
CA LYS A 192 15.41 23.60 8.06
C LYS A 192 16.22 24.72 8.69
N PRO A 193 17.47 24.94 8.28
CA PRO A 193 18.25 26.05 8.80
C PRO A 193 17.70 27.38 8.27
N GLU A 194 17.65 28.40 9.13
CA GLU A 194 17.26 29.76 8.73
C GLU A 194 18.45 30.51 8.11
N THR A 195 19.68 30.11 8.48
CA THR A 195 20.94 30.67 7.98
C THR A 195 21.93 29.58 7.59
N LEU A 196 22.97 29.90 6.81
CA LEU A 196 24.02 28.95 6.45
C LEU A 196 24.78 28.40 7.67
N GLU A 197 25.02 29.23 8.69
CA GLU A 197 25.66 28.80 9.94
C GLU A 197 24.76 27.86 10.75
N ASP A 198 23.45 28.11 10.73
CA ASP A 198 22.47 27.20 11.31
C ASP A 198 22.43 25.86 10.57
N GLY A 199 22.72 25.85 9.27
CA GLY A 199 22.82 24.64 8.44
C GLY A 199 23.91 23.71 8.93
N ALA A 200 25.16 24.17 8.92
CA ALA A 200 26.29 23.38 9.39
C ALA A 200 26.18 22.95 10.86
N ARG A 201 25.46 23.72 11.68
CA ARG A 201 25.13 23.34 13.07
C ARG A 201 24.08 22.24 13.12
N GLU A 202 22.99 22.37 12.38
CA GLU A 202 21.91 21.38 12.37
C GLU A 202 22.35 20.07 11.72
N ASP A 203 23.21 20.10 10.70
CA ASP A 203 23.81 18.89 10.11
C ASP A 203 24.60 18.10 11.16
N ARG A 204 25.48 18.77 11.91
CA ARG A 204 26.22 18.16 13.03
C ARG A 204 25.29 17.61 14.12
N LEU A 205 24.18 18.32 14.40
CA LEU A 205 23.19 17.83 15.37
C LEU A 205 22.41 16.63 14.82
N ALA A 206 22.09 16.59 13.53
CA ALA A 206 21.43 15.48 12.88
C ALA A 206 22.32 14.23 12.88
N GLU A 207 23.61 14.38 12.54
CA GLU A 207 24.61 13.32 12.66
C GLU A 207 24.72 12.79 14.10
N ALA A 208 24.78 13.68 15.09
CA ALA A 208 24.81 13.29 16.51
C ALA A 208 23.54 12.54 16.93
N ARG A 209 22.35 12.96 16.47
CA ARG A 209 21.08 12.25 16.72
C ARG A 209 21.08 10.88 16.05
N ILE A 210 21.57 10.76 14.82
CA ILE A 210 21.70 9.48 14.09
C ILE A 210 22.64 8.53 14.84
N ALA A 211 23.84 9.00 15.19
CA ALA A 211 24.81 8.23 15.95
C ALA A 211 24.24 7.76 17.30
N PHE A 212 23.51 8.63 18.00
CA PHE A 212 22.83 8.30 19.24
C PHE A 212 21.78 7.19 19.05
N VAL A 213 20.85 7.34 18.11
CA VAL A 213 19.80 6.34 17.83
C VAL A 213 20.42 5.00 17.42
N ARG A 214 21.45 5.00 16.58
CA ARG A 214 22.17 3.78 16.19
C ARG A 214 22.88 3.10 17.37
N SER A 215 23.42 3.89 18.30
CA SER A 215 24.04 3.37 19.52
C SER A 215 23.03 2.66 20.43
N LEU A 216 21.73 2.92 20.27
CA LEU A 216 20.65 2.22 20.97
C LEU A 216 20.22 0.92 20.26
N GLY A 217 20.79 0.61 19.09
CA GLY A 217 20.47 -0.58 18.31
C GLY A 217 19.43 -0.36 17.21
N PHE A 218 18.94 0.87 17.03
CA PHE A 218 18.04 1.20 15.94
C PHE A 218 18.80 1.23 14.60
N ARG A 219 18.16 0.79 13.52
CA ARG A 219 18.72 0.78 12.17
C ARG A 219 17.74 1.40 11.19
N ARG A 220 18.26 2.10 10.18
CA ARG A 220 17.43 2.85 9.23
C ARG A 220 16.52 1.91 8.41
N VAL A 221 15.28 2.34 8.17
CA VAL A 221 14.33 1.65 7.28
C VAL A 221 14.48 2.24 5.88
N GLY A 222 15.11 1.48 4.98
CA GLY A 222 15.34 1.93 3.61
C GLY A 222 16.16 3.22 3.51
N ASN A 223 15.95 3.95 2.42
CA ASN A 223 16.48 5.31 2.24
C ASN A 223 15.50 6.36 2.80
N THR A 224 15.14 6.24 4.08
CA THR A 224 14.18 7.16 4.73
C THR A 224 14.76 7.81 5.99
N SER A 225 14.02 8.77 6.55
CA SER A 225 14.33 9.37 7.86
C SER A 225 13.91 8.51 9.07
N TRP A 226 13.33 7.33 8.81
CA TRP A 226 12.81 6.43 9.83
C TRP A 226 13.83 5.38 10.23
N PHE A 227 13.86 5.08 11.53
CA PHE A 227 14.67 4.04 12.13
C PHE A 227 13.77 3.06 12.87
N ALA A 228 14.11 1.78 12.76
CA ALA A 228 13.40 0.69 13.39
C ALA A 228 14.30 -0.03 14.40
N PHE A 229 13.68 -0.62 15.41
CA PHE A 229 14.32 -1.49 16.40
C PHE A 229 13.50 -2.75 16.58
N SER A 230 14.16 -3.91 16.45
CA SER A 230 13.52 -5.21 16.65
C SER A 230 13.71 -5.65 18.09
N LEU A 231 12.62 -6.09 18.73
CA LEU A 231 12.69 -6.70 20.06
C LEU A 231 13.28 -8.11 20.00
N ASP A 232 13.19 -8.78 18.85
CA ASP A 232 13.87 -10.05 18.61
C ASP A 232 15.41 -9.85 18.67
N PRO A 233 16.09 -10.45 19.67
CA PRO A 233 17.54 -10.31 19.83
C PRO A 233 18.33 -10.94 18.68
N ASP A 234 17.75 -11.92 17.98
CA ASP A 234 18.41 -12.64 16.88
C ASP A 234 18.19 -11.95 15.52
N HIS A 235 17.40 -10.88 15.48
CA HIS A 235 17.14 -10.14 14.25
C HIS A 235 18.44 -9.51 13.69
N ARG A 236 18.63 -9.56 12.37
CA ARG A 236 19.85 -9.04 11.69
C ARG A 236 20.21 -7.60 12.04
N SER A 237 19.22 -6.74 12.30
CA SER A 237 19.45 -5.34 12.69
C SER A 237 20.15 -5.20 14.05
N ARG A 238 20.01 -6.20 14.94
CA ARG A 238 20.67 -6.27 16.25
C ARG A 238 22.13 -6.70 16.16
N GLN A 239 22.47 -7.44 15.11
CA GLN A 239 23.81 -7.98 14.88
C GLN A 239 24.71 -7.00 14.11
N SER A 240 24.11 -6.12 13.28
CA SER A 240 24.84 -5.09 12.53
C SER A 240 25.46 -4.05 13.46
N LEU A 241 26.67 -3.59 13.16
CA LEU A 241 27.32 -2.50 13.91
C LEU A 241 26.75 -1.13 13.51
N PRO A 242 26.76 -0.12 14.41
CA PRO A 242 26.24 1.22 14.11
C PRO A 242 26.80 1.86 12.82
N HIS A 243 28.06 1.62 12.48
CA HIS A 243 28.71 2.20 11.29
C HIS A 243 28.47 1.40 10.01
N GLU A 244 27.87 0.21 10.10
CA GLU A 244 27.46 -0.60 8.94
C GLU A 244 26.02 -0.28 8.50
N ASP A 245 25.30 0.53 9.29
CA ASP A 245 23.95 0.97 8.94
C ASP A 245 23.99 1.91 7.73
N TYR A 246 22.91 1.91 6.96
CA TYR A 246 22.86 2.68 5.72
C TYR A 246 22.76 4.17 6.00
N ASP A 247 23.68 4.94 5.40
CA ASP A 247 23.57 6.39 5.27
C ASP A 247 23.20 6.76 3.84
N PRO A 248 22.13 7.56 3.65
CA PRO A 248 21.83 8.13 2.35
C PRO A 248 23.06 8.85 1.80
N PRO A 249 23.37 8.70 0.50
CA PRO A 249 24.49 9.42 -0.08
C PRO A 249 24.31 10.92 0.11
N LEU A 250 25.32 11.59 0.67
CA LEU A 250 25.39 13.04 0.65
C LEU A 250 25.54 13.45 -0.81
N LEU A 251 24.57 14.23 -1.30
CA LEU A 251 24.62 14.74 -2.66
C LEU A 251 25.57 15.94 -2.66
N GLU A 252 26.86 15.68 -2.84
CA GLU A 252 27.89 16.70 -3.07
C GLU A 252 27.79 17.23 -4.49
N TYR A 253 26.83 18.12 -4.76
CA TYR A 253 26.72 18.76 -6.06
C TYR A 253 26.69 20.27 -5.92
N PRO A 254 27.39 20.99 -6.80
CA PRO A 254 27.30 22.44 -6.82
C PRO A 254 25.87 22.79 -7.20
N VAL A 255 25.14 23.42 -6.26
CA VAL A 255 23.92 24.16 -6.61
C VAL A 255 24.33 25.17 -7.67
N THR A 256 23.88 24.95 -8.91
CA THR A 256 24.28 25.84 -10.00
C THR A 256 23.36 27.07 -9.99
N PRO A 257 23.88 28.25 -10.33
CA PRO A 257 23.06 29.46 -10.48
C PRO A 257 21.90 29.29 -11.47
N LEU A 258 22.04 28.39 -12.46
CA LEU A 258 20.96 27.97 -13.36
C LEU A 258 19.76 27.45 -12.57
N PHE A 259 19.99 26.60 -11.56
CA PHE A 259 18.91 25.96 -10.82
C PHE A 259 18.16 26.95 -9.92
N GLU A 260 18.88 27.79 -9.18
CA GLU A 260 18.24 28.85 -8.38
C GLU A 260 17.46 29.84 -9.26
N PHE A 261 18.06 30.28 -10.37
CA PHE A 261 17.43 31.24 -11.29
C PHE A 261 16.19 30.65 -11.97
N ALA A 262 16.30 29.43 -12.50
CA ALA A 262 15.19 28.74 -13.14
C ALA A 262 14.05 28.48 -12.14
N PHE A 263 14.34 28.02 -10.93
CA PHE A 263 13.30 27.61 -9.99
C PHE A 263 12.46 28.79 -9.47
N HIS A 264 13.08 29.95 -9.24
CA HIS A 264 12.39 31.14 -8.74
C HIS A 264 11.64 31.93 -9.81
N ILE A 265 12.05 31.83 -11.08
CA ILE A 265 11.50 32.68 -12.16
C ILE A 265 10.49 31.92 -13.01
N ILE A 266 10.65 30.59 -13.16
CA ILE A 266 9.73 29.80 -13.99
C ILE A 266 8.34 29.83 -13.35
N PRO A 267 7.30 30.25 -14.09
CA PRO A 267 5.93 30.24 -13.62
C PRO A 267 5.41 28.79 -13.65
N TRP A 268 5.80 28.01 -12.65
CA TRP A 268 5.52 26.59 -12.54
C TRP A 268 4.03 26.20 -12.48
N HIS A 269 3.13 27.17 -12.46
CA HIS A 269 1.68 26.97 -12.45
C HIS A 269 1.09 26.97 -13.87
N ASP A 270 1.85 27.40 -14.89
CA ASP A 270 1.45 27.44 -16.29
C ASP A 270 2.52 26.75 -17.13
N GLU A 271 2.20 25.60 -17.69
CA GLU A 271 3.16 24.82 -18.48
C GLU A 271 3.66 25.56 -19.73
N SER A 272 2.79 26.30 -20.41
CA SER A 272 3.13 27.01 -21.66
C SER A 272 4.10 28.16 -21.38
N LEU A 273 3.90 28.87 -20.28
CA LEU A 273 4.86 29.86 -19.82
C LEU A 273 6.12 29.19 -19.29
N ALA A 274 5.99 28.12 -18.50
CA ALA A 274 7.13 27.46 -17.88
C ALA A 274 8.16 26.97 -18.91
N ILE A 275 7.71 26.33 -20.00
CA ILE A 275 8.61 25.90 -21.07
C ILE A 275 9.26 27.08 -21.79
N GLY A 276 8.52 28.16 -22.07
CA GLY A 276 9.05 29.36 -22.71
C GLY A 276 10.12 30.06 -21.86
N PHE A 277 9.86 30.25 -20.57
CA PHE A 277 10.81 30.81 -19.62
C PHE A 277 12.04 29.91 -19.46
N PHE A 278 11.85 28.60 -19.36
CA PHE A 278 12.96 27.65 -19.24
C PHE A 278 13.86 27.68 -20.47
N ILE A 279 13.30 27.62 -21.69
CA ILE A 279 14.06 27.70 -22.94
C ILE A 279 14.79 29.03 -23.05
N ASN A 280 14.14 30.14 -22.69
CA ASN A 280 14.78 31.47 -22.73
C ASN A 280 15.92 31.57 -21.71
N ALA A 281 15.75 31.03 -20.49
CA ALA A 281 16.81 30.98 -19.49
C ALA A 281 18.00 30.14 -19.98
N LEU A 282 17.74 29.00 -20.63
CA LEU A 282 18.81 28.19 -21.24
C LEU A 282 19.53 28.95 -22.37
N ARG A 283 18.81 29.70 -23.21
CA ARG A 283 19.40 30.52 -24.28
C ARG A 283 20.26 31.67 -23.75
N SER A 284 19.88 32.24 -22.60
CA SER A 284 20.67 33.30 -21.95
C SER A 284 21.97 32.80 -21.33
N LEU A 285 22.11 31.49 -21.13
CA LEU A 285 23.33 30.86 -20.64
C LEU A 285 24.16 30.37 -21.82
N HIS A 286 25.47 30.57 -21.78
CA HIS A 286 26.34 30.05 -22.83
C HIS A 286 26.32 28.50 -22.79
N THR A 287 26.33 27.83 -23.94
CA THR A 287 26.17 26.35 -24.06
C THR A 287 27.16 25.54 -23.21
N HIS A 288 28.34 26.07 -22.92
CA HIS A 288 29.34 25.45 -22.04
C HIS A 288 29.03 25.58 -20.53
N GLN A 289 27.98 26.32 -20.15
CA GLN A 289 27.58 26.57 -18.76
C GLN A 289 26.39 25.72 -18.31
N ILE A 290 25.74 24.97 -19.22
CA ILE A 290 24.57 24.15 -18.88
C ILE A 290 25.06 22.81 -18.32
N TYR A 291 25.10 22.72 -17.00
CA TYR A 291 25.29 21.46 -16.30
C TYR A 291 23.93 20.79 -16.04
N TRP A 292 23.48 19.92 -16.94
CA TRP A 292 22.19 19.23 -16.82
C TRP A 292 21.95 18.50 -15.47
N PRO A 293 22.97 17.86 -14.85
CA PRO A 293 22.81 17.24 -13.54
C PRO A 293 22.73 18.23 -12.37
N SER A 294 22.42 19.50 -12.63
CA SER A 294 22.12 20.48 -11.58
C SER A 294 20.89 20.04 -10.78
N MET A 295 20.95 20.25 -9.47
CA MET A 295 19.91 19.81 -8.52
C MET A 295 19.60 20.88 -7.48
N ASN A 296 18.42 20.78 -6.88
CA ASN A 296 18.12 21.48 -5.62
C ASN A 296 18.64 20.72 -4.39
N ASP A 297 18.38 21.29 -3.21
CA ASP A 297 18.68 20.73 -1.89
C ASP A 297 18.08 19.32 -1.64
N CYS A 298 17.09 18.92 -2.43
CA CYS A 298 16.51 17.57 -2.37
C CYS A 298 17.14 16.60 -3.37
N GLY A 299 18.17 17.00 -4.11
CA GLY A 299 18.76 16.18 -5.16
C GLY A 299 17.92 16.08 -6.43
N ARG A 300 16.92 16.95 -6.60
CA ARG A 300 16.01 16.85 -7.74
C ARG A 300 16.54 17.65 -8.90
N THR A 301 16.65 17.00 -10.04
CA THR A 301 16.96 17.63 -11.33
C THR A 301 15.72 18.33 -11.90
N VAL A 302 15.90 19.12 -12.95
CA VAL A 302 14.76 19.76 -13.66
C VAL A 302 13.73 18.74 -14.16
N MET A 303 14.15 17.52 -14.51
CA MET A 303 13.25 16.45 -14.94
C MET A 303 12.38 15.94 -13.79
N HIS A 304 12.92 15.83 -12.57
CA HIS A 304 12.11 15.53 -11.39
C HIS A 304 11.07 16.62 -11.14
N GLU A 305 11.48 17.89 -11.24
CA GLU A 305 10.57 19.02 -10.95
C GLU A 305 9.46 19.15 -12.00
N ALA A 306 9.76 18.93 -13.29
CA ALA A 306 8.77 18.87 -14.36
C ALA A 306 7.80 17.70 -14.16
N ALA A 307 8.32 16.52 -13.81
CA ALA A 307 7.50 15.34 -13.51
C ALA A 307 6.59 15.58 -12.32
N LEU A 308 7.14 16.02 -11.19
CA LEU A 308 6.38 16.26 -9.96
C LEU A 308 5.35 17.39 -10.11
N ARG A 309 5.50 18.31 -11.07
CA ARG A 309 4.53 19.35 -11.39
C ARG A 309 3.53 18.97 -12.48
N ILE A 310 3.62 17.76 -13.03
CA ILE A 310 2.75 17.27 -14.10
C ILE A 310 2.86 18.16 -15.35
N MET A 311 4.07 18.31 -15.87
CA MET A 311 4.36 19.08 -17.09
C MET A 311 4.77 18.17 -18.27
N PRO A 312 3.80 17.54 -18.96
CA PRO A 312 4.10 16.60 -20.05
C PRO A 312 4.84 17.24 -21.24
N THR A 313 4.50 18.47 -21.63
CA THR A 313 5.15 19.20 -22.73
C THR A 313 6.62 19.50 -22.40
N LEU A 314 6.89 19.98 -21.19
CA LEU A 314 8.27 20.23 -20.74
C LEU A 314 9.06 18.93 -20.59
N LEU A 315 8.43 17.87 -20.06
CA LEU A 315 9.06 16.55 -19.98
C LEU A 315 9.42 16.01 -21.35
N ASN A 316 8.53 16.08 -22.33
CA ASN A 316 8.81 15.62 -23.68
C ASN A 316 10.00 16.38 -24.29
N TRP A 317 10.03 17.70 -24.12
CA TRP A 317 11.18 18.50 -24.53
C TRP A 317 12.47 18.08 -23.82
N LEU A 318 12.43 17.81 -22.51
CA LEU A 318 13.58 17.34 -21.73
C LEU A 318 14.05 15.95 -22.16
N MET A 319 13.16 15.07 -22.61
CA MET A 319 13.53 13.77 -23.16
C MET A 319 14.36 13.91 -24.45
N ASP A 320 14.06 14.89 -25.29
CA ASP A 320 14.81 15.15 -26.52
C ASP A 320 16.20 15.77 -26.26
N HIS A 321 16.34 16.57 -25.20
CA HIS A 321 17.53 17.40 -24.96
C HIS A 321 18.44 16.89 -23.84
N ALA A 322 17.88 16.18 -22.85
CA ALA A 322 18.59 15.69 -21.68
C ALA A 322 18.08 14.32 -21.19
N PRO A 323 18.01 13.28 -22.06
CA PRO A 323 17.48 11.97 -21.69
C PRO A 323 18.26 11.29 -20.57
N GLN A 324 19.52 11.64 -20.36
CA GLN A 324 20.35 11.12 -19.26
C GLN A 324 19.78 11.44 -17.86
N LEU A 325 18.88 12.43 -17.74
CA LEU A 325 18.26 12.80 -16.46
C LEU A 325 17.19 11.79 -16.01
N THR A 326 16.72 10.91 -16.89
CA THR A 326 15.69 9.89 -16.59
C THR A 326 16.14 8.86 -15.58
N VAL A 327 17.45 8.57 -15.53
CA VAL A 327 18.05 7.62 -14.59
C VAL A 327 18.67 8.30 -13.37
N HIS A 328 18.68 9.64 -13.35
CA HIS A 328 19.21 10.40 -12.22
C HIS A 328 18.34 10.16 -11.00
N ARG A 329 18.95 10.00 -9.82
CA ARG A 329 18.22 9.75 -8.57
C ARG A 329 18.27 10.98 -7.65
N ASP A 330 17.16 11.26 -6.97
CA ASP A 330 17.10 12.29 -5.94
C ASP A 330 17.69 11.82 -4.60
N SER A 331 17.61 12.65 -3.55
CA SER A 331 18.13 12.29 -2.22
C SER A 331 17.44 11.08 -1.58
N THR A 332 16.21 10.77 -2.02
CA THR A 332 15.47 9.57 -1.61
C THR A 332 15.85 8.35 -2.44
N GLY A 333 16.70 8.53 -3.45
CA GLY A 333 17.11 7.48 -4.37
C GLY A 333 16.07 7.22 -5.46
N ALA A 334 15.10 8.12 -5.67
CA ALA A 334 14.07 7.98 -6.68
C ALA A 334 14.50 8.60 -8.01
N THR A 335 14.26 7.89 -9.12
CA THR A 335 14.27 8.48 -10.47
C THR A 335 13.08 9.43 -10.67
N PRO A 336 13.05 10.29 -11.71
CA PRO A 336 11.88 11.13 -12.00
C PRO A 336 10.58 10.32 -12.13
N PHE A 337 10.65 9.16 -12.78
CA PHE A 337 9.52 8.23 -12.89
C PHE A 337 9.05 7.72 -11.51
N GLU A 338 9.98 7.23 -10.69
CA GLU A 338 9.68 6.70 -9.36
C GLU A 338 9.14 7.77 -8.42
N ALA A 339 9.69 8.99 -8.49
CA ALA A 339 9.25 10.14 -7.70
C ALA A 339 7.82 10.56 -8.08
N LEU A 340 7.52 10.67 -9.38
CA LEU A 340 6.17 10.94 -9.87
C LEU A 340 5.20 9.85 -9.44
N ARG A 341 5.54 8.57 -9.67
CA ARG A 341 4.72 7.44 -9.28
C ARG A 341 4.45 7.42 -7.77
N GLY A 342 5.48 7.68 -6.97
CA GLY A 342 5.35 7.77 -5.51
C GLY A 342 4.43 8.91 -5.07
N LYS A 343 4.53 10.09 -5.72
CA LYS A 343 3.62 11.22 -5.46
C LYS A 343 2.16 10.86 -5.78
N LEU A 344 1.92 10.29 -6.97
CA LEU A 344 0.58 9.92 -7.41
C LEU A 344 -0.03 8.79 -6.55
N ASP A 345 0.78 7.81 -6.17
CA ASP A 345 0.36 6.72 -5.28
C ASP A 345 0.02 7.23 -3.88
N ARG A 346 0.80 8.17 -3.33
CA ARG A 346 0.48 8.83 -2.06
C ARG A 346 -0.86 9.55 -2.12
N ARG A 347 -1.14 10.31 -3.19
CA ARG A 347 -2.41 11.01 -3.36
C ARG A 347 -3.60 10.05 -3.54
N ARG A 348 -3.38 8.92 -4.20
CA ARG A 348 -4.39 7.86 -4.34
C ARG A 348 -4.69 7.18 -2.99
N THR A 349 -3.66 6.95 -2.19
CA THR A 349 -3.72 6.09 -0.99
C THR A 349 -4.19 6.85 0.25
N PHE A 350 -3.81 8.12 0.36
CA PHE A 350 -4.05 8.94 1.53
C PHE A 350 -4.89 10.15 1.16
N HIS A 351 -5.79 10.57 2.06
CA HIS A 351 -6.53 11.81 1.88
C HIS A 351 -5.55 12.96 1.62
N PRO A 352 -5.88 13.88 0.69
CA PRO A 352 -5.23 15.18 0.68
C PRO A 352 -5.39 15.83 2.05
N ASP A 353 -4.43 16.68 2.41
CA ASP A 353 -4.32 17.39 3.69
C ASP A 353 -5.72 17.68 4.29
N PRO A 354 -6.00 17.41 5.58
CA PRO A 354 -7.32 17.66 6.20
C PRO A 354 -7.93 19.05 5.90
N ASP A 355 -7.10 20.03 5.55
CA ASP A 355 -7.52 21.38 5.18
C ASP A 355 -7.99 21.53 3.70
N GLN A 356 -7.84 20.49 2.87
CA GLN A 356 -8.36 20.43 1.51
C GLN A 356 -9.53 19.43 1.45
N PRO A 357 -10.76 19.88 1.12
CA PRO A 357 -11.90 19.00 0.87
C PRO A 357 -11.67 18.26 -0.44
N GLY A 358 -10.84 17.22 -0.39
CA GLY A 358 -10.57 16.35 -1.52
C GLY A 358 -11.35 15.05 -1.43
N ALA A 359 -11.49 14.43 -2.60
CA ALA A 359 -12.14 13.15 -2.76
C ALA A 359 -11.51 12.09 -1.85
N SER A 360 -12.33 11.21 -1.28
CA SER A 360 -11.85 10.06 -0.50
C SER A 360 -10.88 9.21 -1.33
N PRO A 361 -9.88 8.53 -0.74
CA PRO A 361 -9.11 7.50 -1.44
C PRO A 361 -10.01 6.50 -2.17
N ASP A 362 -11.16 6.23 -1.59
CA ASP A 362 -12.15 5.34 -2.18
C ASP A 362 -12.86 5.95 -3.39
N GLU A 363 -12.84 7.27 -3.60
CA GLU A 363 -13.39 8.01 -4.75
C GLU A 363 -12.42 8.12 -5.93
N PHE A 364 -11.24 7.49 -5.86
CA PHE A 364 -10.28 7.50 -6.97
C PHE A 364 -10.88 6.91 -8.25
N LEU A 365 -10.84 7.69 -9.35
CA LEU A 365 -11.31 7.29 -10.69
C LEU A 365 -10.17 7.13 -11.71
N GLY A 366 -8.92 7.16 -11.25
CA GLY A 366 -7.75 7.18 -12.10
C GLY A 366 -7.02 8.52 -12.09
N PHE A 367 -5.78 8.51 -12.57
CA PHE A 367 -4.99 9.71 -12.79
C PHE A 367 -5.54 10.54 -13.96
N THR A 368 -5.26 11.84 -13.93
CA THR A 368 -5.68 12.77 -15.00
C THR A 368 -4.86 12.53 -16.27
N ASP A 369 -5.33 13.02 -17.41
CA ASP A 369 -4.64 12.82 -18.70
C ASP A 369 -3.21 13.40 -18.70
N PRO A 370 -2.95 14.61 -18.16
CA PRO A 370 -1.59 15.12 -18.02
C PRO A 370 -0.69 14.24 -17.15
N GLU A 371 -1.24 13.61 -16.11
CA GLU A 371 -0.49 12.69 -15.24
C GLU A 371 -0.14 11.40 -15.96
N VAL A 372 -1.11 10.83 -16.68
CA VAL A 372 -0.88 9.64 -17.53
C VAL A 372 0.13 9.95 -18.63
N ALA A 373 0.07 11.14 -19.24
CA ALA A 373 1.06 11.58 -20.22
C ALA A 373 2.47 11.68 -19.62
N CYS A 374 2.62 12.30 -18.44
CA CYS A 374 3.91 12.36 -17.75
C CYS A 374 4.46 10.97 -17.41
N LEU A 375 3.59 10.07 -16.92
CA LEU A 375 3.97 8.68 -16.65
C LEU A 375 4.40 7.96 -17.93
N SER A 376 3.65 8.12 -19.04
CA SER A 376 3.94 7.49 -20.32
C SER A 376 5.28 7.97 -20.92
N ILE A 377 5.59 9.26 -20.81
CA ILE A 377 6.88 9.82 -21.25
C ILE A 377 8.06 9.23 -20.47
N LEU A 378 7.89 8.98 -19.17
CA LEU A 378 8.96 8.53 -18.27
C LEU A 378 9.05 7.01 -18.10
N ASP A 379 7.98 6.28 -18.40
CA ASP A 379 7.93 4.83 -18.24
C ASP A 379 8.63 4.14 -19.41
N THR A 380 9.69 3.40 -19.10
CA THR A 380 10.42 2.61 -20.09
C THR A 380 9.78 1.24 -20.34
N SER A 381 8.77 0.86 -19.55
CA SER A 381 8.04 -0.39 -19.71
C SER A 381 6.87 -0.26 -20.68
N ILE A 382 6.51 -1.36 -21.35
CA ILE A 382 5.37 -1.42 -22.26
C ILE A 382 4.10 -1.52 -21.41
N ARG A 383 3.53 -0.38 -21.03
CA ARG A 383 2.23 -0.25 -20.36
C ARG A 383 1.24 0.51 -21.21
N THR A 384 -0.03 0.15 -21.09
CA THR A 384 -1.12 0.88 -21.74
C THR A 384 -1.53 2.10 -20.93
N ASP A 385 -2.17 3.08 -21.56
CA ASP A 385 -2.70 4.26 -20.86
C ASP A 385 -3.65 3.89 -19.72
N SER A 386 -4.51 2.88 -19.91
CA SER A 386 -5.39 2.38 -18.83
C SER A 386 -4.58 1.82 -17.66
N GLN A 387 -3.49 1.09 -17.94
CA GLN A 387 -2.63 0.56 -16.89
C GLN A 387 -1.92 1.67 -16.11
N LEU A 388 -1.44 2.71 -16.79
CA LEU A 388 -0.84 3.88 -16.15
C LEU A 388 -1.89 4.65 -15.33
N ARG A 389 -3.07 4.91 -15.90
CA ARG A 389 -4.18 5.63 -15.26
C ARG A 389 -4.58 5.05 -13.91
N PHE A 390 -4.55 3.72 -13.78
CA PHE A 390 -4.91 3.03 -12.55
C PHE A 390 -3.70 2.49 -11.76
N GLY A 391 -2.48 2.96 -12.07
CA GLY A 391 -1.28 2.62 -11.30
C GLY A 391 -0.91 1.13 -11.32
N CYS A 392 -1.23 0.42 -12.40
CA CYS A 392 -0.88 -0.99 -12.56
C CYS A 392 0.65 -1.17 -12.52
N THR A 393 1.14 -2.01 -11.60
CA THR A 393 2.57 -2.33 -11.50
C THR A 393 2.95 -3.65 -12.15
N CYS A 394 2.00 -4.54 -12.42
CA CYS A 394 2.27 -5.85 -13.00
C CYS A 394 2.20 -5.90 -14.54
N GLY A 395 1.67 -4.86 -15.18
CA GLY A 395 1.44 -4.81 -16.64
C GLY A 395 0.38 -5.79 -17.16
N ARG A 396 -0.40 -6.44 -16.28
CA ARG A 396 -1.38 -7.49 -16.62
C ARG A 396 -2.78 -7.25 -16.04
N CYS A 397 -3.07 -6.06 -15.51
CA CYS A 397 -4.41 -5.76 -15.02
C CYS A 397 -5.42 -5.69 -16.17
N ILE A 398 -6.55 -6.37 -16.02
CA ILE A 398 -7.71 -6.26 -16.92
C ILE A 398 -8.30 -4.85 -16.72
N GLY A 399 -8.50 -4.10 -17.82
CA GLY A 399 -8.93 -2.70 -17.76
C GLY A 399 -7.93 -1.74 -17.09
N GLY A 400 -6.73 -2.21 -16.74
CA GLY A 400 -5.73 -1.43 -16.00
C GLY A 400 -5.88 -1.44 -14.48
N TYR A 401 -7.06 -1.79 -13.94
CA TYR A 401 -7.33 -1.77 -12.49
C TYR A 401 -7.57 -3.15 -11.86
N LEU A 402 -8.07 -4.14 -12.58
CA LEU A 402 -8.35 -5.46 -12.01
C LEU A 402 -7.13 -6.38 -12.14
N SER A 403 -6.37 -6.56 -11.05
CA SER A 403 -5.13 -7.35 -11.07
C SER A 403 -5.40 -8.85 -11.25
N PRO A 404 -4.44 -9.64 -11.77
CA PRO A 404 -4.61 -11.09 -11.89
C PRO A 404 -4.92 -11.79 -10.56
N ARG A 405 -4.29 -11.36 -9.46
CA ARG A 405 -4.55 -11.94 -8.13
C ARG A 405 -5.93 -11.55 -7.61
N LEU A 406 -6.36 -10.31 -7.80
CA LEU A 406 -7.70 -9.86 -7.43
C LEU A 406 -8.78 -10.58 -8.28
N ALA A 407 -8.62 -10.64 -9.60
CA ALA A 407 -9.51 -11.35 -10.50
C ALA A 407 -9.68 -12.82 -10.08
N ARG A 408 -8.57 -13.50 -9.78
CA ARG A 408 -8.61 -14.88 -9.28
C ARG A 408 -9.37 -14.99 -7.96
N ARG A 409 -9.14 -14.09 -7.00
CA ARG A 409 -9.85 -14.10 -5.72
C ARG A 409 -11.36 -13.97 -5.94
N LEU A 410 -11.78 -12.96 -6.70
CA LEU A 410 -13.19 -12.75 -7.02
C LEU A 410 -13.80 -13.96 -7.72
N ARG A 411 -13.04 -14.64 -8.61
CA ARG A 411 -13.49 -15.86 -9.27
C ARG A 411 -13.74 -17.00 -8.28
N LEU A 412 -12.80 -17.23 -7.36
CA LEU A 412 -12.92 -18.27 -6.34
C LEU A 412 -14.13 -18.02 -5.43
N HIS A 413 -14.30 -16.79 -4.93
CA HIS A 413 -15.47 -16.44 -4.12
C HIS A 413 -16.77 -16.59 -4.90
N SER A 414 -16.81 -16.16 -6.17
CA SER A 414 -17.97 -16.34 -7.02
C SER A 414 -18.34 -17.80 -7.21
N TRP A 415 -17.35 -18.66 -7.44
CA TRP A 415 -17.55 -20.09 -7.58
C TRP A 415 -18.04 -20.74 -6.28
N ASP A 416 -17.44 -20.38 -5.14
CA ASP A 416 -17.86 -20.86 -3.82
C ASP A 416 -19.33 -20.49 -3.53
N TYR A 417 -19.75 -19.26 -3.87
CA TYR A 417 -21.15 -18.84 -3.77
C TYR A 417 -22.06 -19.65 -4.69
N TYR A 418 -21.68 -19.83 -5.96
CA TYR A 418 -22.45 -20.62 -6.90
C TYR A 418 -22.66 -22.05 -6.40
N ASP A 419 -21.58 -22.77 -6.06
CA ASP A 419 -21.65 -24.17 -5.62
C ASP A 419 -22.50 -24.31 -4.35
N ARG A 420 -22.32 -23.39 -3.38
CA ARG A 420 -23.10 -23.40 -2.14
C ARG A 420 -24.59 -23.14 -2.40
N LEU A 421 -24.91 -22.12 -3.19
CA LEU A 421 -26.30 -21.71 -3.44
C LEU A 421 -27.05 -22.72 -4.31
N ILE A 422 -26.39 -23.32 -5.31
CA ILE A 422 -26.98 -24.40 -6.11
C ILE A 422 -27.24 -25.63 -5.25
N PHE A 423 -26.28 -26.05 -4.42
CA PHE A 423 -26.48 -27.18 -3.51
C PHE A 423 -27.67 -26.95 -2.56
N GLU A 424 -27.79 -25.74 -2.00
CA GLU A 424 -28.92 -25.39 -1.13
C GLU A 424 -30.25 -25.31 -1.90
N ALA A 425 -30.24 -24.81 -3.14
CA ALA A 425 -31.43 -24.71 -3.98
C ALA A 425 -31.94 -26.08 -4.47
N ASP A 426 -31.04 -26.98 -4.87
CA ASP A 426 -31.36 -28.31 -5.41
C ASP A 426 -31.64 -29.35 -4.30
N GLY A 427 -30.99 -29.21 -3.15
CA GLY A 427 -30.94 -30.26 -2.13
C GLY A 427 -32.21 -30.45 -1.29
N HIS A 428 -33.16 -29.51 -1.31
CA HIS A 428 -34.22 -29.49 -0.30
C HIS A 428 -35.59 -29.11 -0.87
N SER A 429 -36.59 -29.93 -0.52
CA SER A 429 -37.98 -29.49 -0.49
C SER A 429 -38.11 -28.24 0.39
N ASP A 430 -39.10 -27.41 0.09
CA ASP A 430 -39.35 -26.05 0.60
C ASP A 430 -39.05 -25.73 2.10
N PRO A 431 -39.18 -26.65 3.09
CA PRO A 431 -39.03 -26.25 4.49
C PRO A 431 -37.64 -25.74 4.93
N TYR A 432 -36.56 -26.06 4.21
CA TYR A 432 -35.20 -25.68 4.62
C TYR A 432 -34.83 -24.22 4.31
N CYS A 433 -35.44 -23.61 3.29
CA CYS A 433 -35.21 -22.19 2.98
C CYS A 433 -35.71 -21.25 4.10
N ALA A 434 -36.64 -21.74 4.93
CA ALA A 434 -37.16 -21.04 6.09
C ALA A 434 -36.30 -21.22 7.37
N LEU A 435 -35.25 -22.05 7.34
CA LEU A 435 -34.35 -22.17 8.49
C LEU A 435 -33.44 -20.96 8.61
N PRO A 436 -33.17 -20.46 9.83
CA PRO A 436 -32.33 -19.27 10.04
C PRO A 436 -30.93 -19.35 9.41
N ASP A 437 -30.39 -20.56 9.27
CA ASP A 437 -29.04 -20.82 8.77
C ASP A 437 -28.95 -20.94 7.24
N SER A 438 -30.09 -20.94 6.53
CA SER A 438 -30.13 -21.01 5.07
C SER A 438 -29.53 -19.74 4.43
N CYS A 439 -28.82 -19.90 3.31
CA CYS A 439 -28.36 -18.77 2.50
C CYS A 439 -29.51 -17.94 1.95
N PHE A 440 -30.68 -18.55 1.75
CA PHE A 440 -31.88 -17.91 1.22
C PHE A 440 -32.83 -17.39 2.31
N HIS A 441 -32.47 -17.52 3.58
CA HIS A 441 -33.30 -17.01 4.66
C HIS A 441 -33.33 -15.46 4.66
N PRO A 442 -34.50 -14.81 4.78
CA PRO A 442 -34.61 -13.34 4.71
C PRO A 442 -33.79 -12.56 5.75
N SER A 443 -33.49 -13.21 6.89
CA SER A 443 -32.65 -12.64 7.96
C SER A 443 -31.15 -12.84 7.75
N ASN A 444 -30.74 -13.57 6.70
CA ASN A 444 -29.33 -13.76 6.41
C ASN A 444 -28.66 -12.40 6.13
N LEU A 445 -27.61 -12.11 6.89
CA LEU A 445 -26.92 -10.83 6.89
C LEU A 445 -26.40 -10.45 5.49
N TYR A 446 -25.95 -11.43 4.70
CA TYR A 446 -25.42 -11.19 3.34
C TYR A 446 -26.48 -10.63 2.37
N MET A 447 -27.75 -10.97 2.58
CA MET A 447 -28.84 -10.45 1.74
C MET A 447 -29.49 -9.20 2.34
N LYS A 448 -29.27 -8.94 3.63
CA LYS A 448 -29.91 -7.86 4.37
C LYS A 448 -29.24 -6.51 4.04
N GLY A 449 -29.95 -5.69 3.26
CA GLY A 449 -29.50 -4.36 2.87
C GLY A 449 -29.07 -4.26 1.41
N VAL A 450 -28.81 -5.39 0.76
CA VAL A 450 -28.43 -5.46 -0.67
C VAL A 450 -29.66 -5.78 -1.54
N LEU A 451 -30.53 -6.69 -1.10
CA LEU A 451 -31.75 -7.05 -1.81
C LEU A 451 -33.01 -6.41 -1.21
N HIS A 452 -33.94 -6.01 -2.09
CA HIS A 452 -35.24 -5.49 -1.68
C HIS A 452 -35.96 -6.54 -0.81
N SER A 453 -36.71 -6.07 0.21
CA SER A 453 -37.42 -6.97 1.13
C SER A 453 -38.35 -7.95 0.41
N HIS A 454 -39.02 -7.48 -0.64
CA HIS A 454 -39.89 -8.31 -1.47
C HIS A 454 -39.15 -9.46 -2.16
N THR A 455 -38.02 -9.19 -2.83
CA THR A 455 -37.20 -10.20 -3.52
C THR A 455 -36.74 -11.30 -2.55
N ARG A 456 -36.36 -10.92 -1.32
CA ARG A 456 -35.95 -11.88 -0.28
C ARG A 456 -37.08 -12.80 0.16
N VAL A 457 -38.30 -12.30 0.25
CA VAL A 457 -39.48 -13.13 0.57
C VAL A 457 -39.75 -14.11 -0.57
N MET A 458 -39.63 -13.65 -1.81
CA MET A 458 -39.86 -14.51 -2.99
C MET A 458 -38.84 -15.65 -3.11
N PHE A 459 -37.62 -15.50 -2.57
CA PHE A 459 -36.69 -16.63 -2.49
C PHE A 459 -37.22 -17.80 -1.65
N LEU A 460 -38.17 -17.60 -0.75
CA LEU A 460 -38.81 -18.71 -0.04
C LEU A 460 -39.76 -19.48 -0.95
N GLU A 461 -40.34 -18.84 -1.96
CA GLU A 461 -41.47 -19.37 -2.74
C GLU A 461 -41.06 -19.81 -4.16
N SER A 462 -39.99 -19.23 -4.73
CA SER A 462 -39.56 -19.53 -6.10
C SER A 462 -38.18 -20.19 -6.14
N LEU A 463 -38.16 -21.49 -6.47
CA LEU A 463 -36.93 -22.22 -6.80
C LEU A 463 -36.21 -21.58 -7.99
N SER A 464 -36.96 -21.16 -9.02
CA SER A 464 -36.41 -20.52 -10.21
C SER A 464 -35.66 -19.24 -9.86
N LEU A 465 -36.22 -18.43 -8.96
CA LEU A 465 -35.58 -17.21 -8.46
C LEU A 465 -34.27 -17.51 -7.69
N ARG A 466 -34.27 -18.54 -6.84
CA ARG A 466 -33.07 -19.00 -6.10
C ARG A 466 -31.96 -19.46 -7.05
N LEU A 467 -32.31 -20.29 -8.03
CA LEU A 467 -31.38 -20.76 -9.05
C LEU A 467 -30.89 -19.60 -9.93
N GLY A 468 -31.77 -18.66 -10.27
CA GLY A 468 -31.43 -17.44 -10.99
C GLY A 468 -30.39 -16.60 -10.27
N PHE A 469 -30.57 -16.39 -8.97
CA PHE A 469 -29.61 -15.72 -8.10
C PHE A 469 -28.25 -16.44 -8.07
N ALA A 470 -28.26 -17.77 -7.88
CA ALA A 470 -27.04 -18.58 -7.88
C ALA A 470 -26.30 -18.48 -9.23
N ASN A 471 -27.00 -18.64 -10.35
CA ASN A 471 -26.43 -18.61 -11.70
C ASN A 471 -25.69 -17.29 -12.01
N MET A 472 -26.09 -16.16 -11.40
CA MET A 472 -25.39 -14.89 -11.60
C MET A 472 -23.92 -14.93 -11.13
N PHE A 473 -23.63 -15.68 -10.06
CA PHE A 473 -22.27 -15.86 -9.58
C PHE A 473 -21.42 -16.68 -10.57
N ALA A 474 -22.03 -17.68 -11.24
CA ALA A 474 -21.37 -18.41 -12.31
C ALA A 474 -21.01 -17.50 -13.50
N TYR A 475 -21.90 -16.59 -13.91
CA TYR A 475 -21.61 -15.65 -15.00
C TYR A 475 -20.48 -14.67 -14.65
N LEU A 476 -20.43 -14.22 -13.39
CA LEU A 476 -19.32 -13.39 -12.90
C LEU A 476 -17.99 -14.17 -12.98
N SER A 477 -18.01 -15.42 -12.49
CA SER A 477 -16.85 -16.30 -12.51
C SER A 477 -16.35 -16.57 -13.94
N GLN A 478 -17.27 -16.80 -14.88
CA GLN A 478 -16.96 -16.98 -16.30
C GLN A 478 -16.30 -15.74 -16.90
N CYS A 479 -16.82 -14.52 -16.63
CA CYS A 479 -16.16 -13.28 -17.07
C CYS A 479 -14.69 -13.28 -16.67
N LEU A 480 -14.40 -13.57 -15.40
CA LEU A 480 -13.05 -13.55 -14.85
C LEU A 480 -12.16 -14.67 -15.41
N GLU A 481 -12.73 -15.86 -15.63
CA GLU A 481 -12.03 -16.99 -16.25
C GLU A 481 -11.56 -16.68 -17.67
N TYR A 482 -12.38 -15.97 -18.46
CA TYR A 482 -12.04 -15.53 -19.81
C TYR A 482 -11.28 -14.20 -19.87
N GLY A 483 -10.81 -13.69 -18.73
CA GLY A 483 -10.04 -12.45 -18.67
C GLY A 483 -10.85 -11.19 -19.00
N GLN A 484 -12.16 -11.24 -18.82
CA GLN A 484 -13.09 -10.13 -19.02
C GLN A 484 -13.45 -9.47 -17.69
N LEU A 485 -13.80 -8.17 -17.76
CA LEU A 485 -14.35 -7.45 -16.61
C LEU A 485 -15.79 -7.93 -16.35
N PRO A 486 -16.21 -8.13 -15.09
CA PRO A 486 -17.58 -8.53 -14.76
C PRO A 486 -18.59 -7.36 -14.87
N THR A 487 -18.52 -6.56 -15.92
CA THR A 487 -19.49 -5.48 -16.21
C THR A 487 -20.86 -6.06 -16.59
N ASP A 488 -21.92 -5.25 -16.49
CA ASP A 488 -23.28 -5.64 -16.91
C ASP A 488 -23.32 -6.18 -18.34
N GLY A 489 -22.66 -5.50 -19.29
CA GLY A 489 -22.60 -5.95 -20.68
C GLY A 489 -21.99 -7.34 -20.85
N ASN A 490 -20.85 -7.61 -20.21
CA ASN A 490 -20.21 -8.92 -20.27
C ASN A 490 -21.03 -10.01 -19.56
N MET A 491 -21.58 -9.73 -18.38
CA MET A 491 -22.43 -10.69 -17.66
C MET A 491 -23.73 -10.99 -18.42
N MET A 492 -24.34 -9.97 -19.06
CA MET A 492 -25.51 -10.13 -19.93
C MET A 492 -25.21 -11.01 -21.15
N ALA A 493 -23.99 -10.97 -21.69
CA ALA A 493 -23.60 -11.83 -22.81
C ALA A 493 -23.62 -13.32 -22.41
N TYR A 494 -23.14 -13.66 -21.22
CA TYR A 494 -23.22 -15.03 -20.68
C TYR A 494 -24.66 -15.44 -20.37
N LEU A 495 -25.45 -14.56 -19.73
CA LEU A 495 -26.87 -14.81 -19.48
C LEU A 495 -27.64 -15.11 -20.77
N SER A 496 -27.38 -14.35 -21.84
CA SER A 496 -28.08 -14.49 -23.12
C SER A 496 -27.79 -15.81 -23.84
N THR A 497 -26.65 -16.45 -23.53
CA THR A 497 -26.22 -17.70 -24.17
C THR A 497 -26.48 -18.94 -23.31
N SER A 498 -26.98 -18.78 -22.08
CA SER A 498 -27.07 -19.85 -21.08
C SER A 498 -28.38 -20.65 -21.05
N GLY A 499 -29.23 -20.52 -22.08
CA GLY A 499 -30.48 -21.29 -22.21
C GLY A 499 -31.37 -21.21 -20.97
N HIS A 500 -31.74 -22.37 -20.41
CA HIS A 500 -32.61 -22.46 -19.22
C HIS A 500 -32.05 -21.75 -17.98
N HIS A 501 -30.72 -21.83 -17.74
CA HIS A 501 -30.08 -21.08 -16.65
C HIS A 501 -30.20 -19.56 -16.86
N GLY A 502 -30.23 -19.13 -18.12
CA GLY A 502 -30.49 -17.74 -18.49
C GLY A 502 -31.93 -17.29 -18.20
N ASP A 503 -32.91 -18.19 -18.32
CA ASP A 503 -34.32 -17.89 -18.01
C ASP A 503 -34.52 -17.63 -16.51
N GLN A 504 -33.95 -18.49 -15.67
CA GLN A 504 -33.97 -18.34 -14.21
C GLN A 504 -33.28 -17.04 -13.78
N ALA A 505 -32.14 -16.73 -14.39
CA ALA A 505 -31.40 -15.50 -14.14
C ALA A 505 -32.21 -14.25 -14.54
N ARG A 506 -32.96 -14.31 -15.64
CA ARG A 506 -33.86 -13.21 -16.05
C ARG A 506 -34.99 -13.01 -15.06
N GLU A 507 -35.60 -14.10 -14.55
CA GLU A 507 -36.60 -13.99 -13.48
C GLU A 507 -36.04 -13.27 -12.24
N PHE A 508 -34.79 -13.56 -11.86
CA PHE A 508 -34.13 -12.84 -10.77
C PHE A 508 -34.01 -11.33 -11.03
N LEU A 509 -33.61 -10.92 -12.24
CA LEU A 509 -33.53 -9.51 -12.62
C LEU A 509 -34.91 -8.83 -12.62
N GLU A 510 -35.94 -9.52 -13.13
CA GLU A 510 -37.32 -9.01 -13.20
C GLU A 510 -37.91 -8.75 -11.81
N HIS A 511 -37.45 -9.46 -10.78
CA HIS A 511 -37.92 -9.32 -9.39
C HIS A 511 -37.00 -8.45 -8.53
N GLY A 512 -36.29 -7.50 -9.15
CA GLY A 512 -35.49 -6.49 -8.44
C GLY A 512 -34.05 -6.90 -8.13
N GLY A 513 -33.59 -8.02 -8.68
CA GLY A 513 -32.17 -8.38 -8.71
C GLY A 513 -31.37 -7.49 -9.67
N SER A 514 -30.05 -7.44 -9.49
CA SER A 514 -29.14 -6.77 -10.43
C SER A 514 -27.75 -7.39 -10.40
N PHE A 515 -26.96 -7.17 -11.46
CA PHE A 515 -25.55 -7.59 -11.47
C PHE A 515 -24.70 -6.82 -10.45
N GLN A 516 -25.05 -5.56 -10.20
CA GLN A 516 -24.38 -4.74 -9.18
C GLN A 516 -24.46 -5.41 -7.81
N ILE A 517 -25.64 -5.91 -7.43
CA ILE A 517 -25.84 -6.64 -6.17
C ILE A 517 -24.90 -7.85 -6.06
N ILE A 518 -24.80 -8.63 -7.15
CA ILE A 518 -23.95 -9.83 -7.20
C ILE A 518 -22.48 -9.47 -7.08
N ARG A 519 -22.04 -8.41 -7.79
CA ARG A 519 -20.68 -7.89 -7.64
C ARG A 519 -20.42 -7.45 -6.21
N SER A 520 -21.26 -6.60 -5.61
CA SER A 520 -21.04 -6.11 -4.25
C SER A 520 -20.88 -7.25 -3.25
N ILE A 521 -21.74 -8.29 -3.32
CA ILE A 521 -21.60 -9.48 -2.46
C ILE A 521 -20.22 -10.13 -2.64
N VAL A 522 -19.79 -10.38 -3.87
CA VAL A 522 -18.50 -11.05 -4.14
C VAL A 522 -17.31 -10.18 -3.74
N PHE A 523 -17.36 -8.88 -4.03
CA PHE A 523 -16.28 -7.94 -3.70
C PHE A 523 -16.15 -7.73 -2.20
N ASP A 524 -17.27 -7.54 -1.49
CA ASP A 524 -17.30 -7.38 -0.03
C ASP A 524 -16.80 -8.65 0.67
N ASP A 525 -17.26 -9.83 0.23
CA ASP A 525 -16.84 -11.10 0.81
C ASP A 525 -15.34 -11.34 0.56
N ALA A 526 -14.86 -11.12 -0.67
CA ALA A 526 -13.45 -11.25 -0.99
C ALA A 526 -12.57 -10.23 -0.23
N ALA A 527 -13.06 -9.01 0.01
CA ALA A 527 -12.36 -8.01 0.81
C ALA A 527 -12.30 -8.43 2.29
N ALA A 528 -13.43 -8.92 2.85
CA ALA A 528 -13.55 -9.36 4.23
C ALA A 528 -12.70 -10.61 4.55
N HIS A 529 -12.42 -11.45 3.56
CA HIS A 529 -11.57 -12.64 3.72
C HIS A 529 -10.09 -12.40 3.34
N SER A 530 -9.81 -11.27 2.67
CA SER A 530 -8.46 -10.85 2.29
C SER A 530 -7.54 -10.74 3.51
N GLU A 531 -6.27 -11.11 3.31
CA GLU A 531 -5.21 -11.03 4.33
C GLU A 531 -5.05 -9.63 4.92
N TRP A 532 -5.20 -8.59 4.11
CA TRP A 532 -4.86 -7.22 4.49
C TRP A 532 -6.05 -6.27 4.50
N ALA A 533 -7.09 -6.56 3.72
CA ALA A 533 -8.31 -5.77 3.73
C ALA A 533 -9.35 -6.32 4.73
N GLY A 534 -9.13 -7.52 5.28
CA GLY A 534 -10.10 -8.22 6.13
C GLY A 534 -9.46 -9.14 7.16
N SER A 535 -10.09 -10.30 7.37
CA SER A 535 -9.76 -11.27 8.42
C SER A 535 -8.58 -12.20 8.10
N GLY A 536 -8.16 -12.28 6.84
CA GLY A 536 -7.08 -13.14 6.37
C GLY A 536 -7.35 -14.64 6.38
N SER A 537 -8.62 -15.05 6.42
CA SER A 537 -9.06 -16.43 6.23
C SER A 537 -8.66 -17.01 4.86
N ASP A 538 -8.42 -16.18 3.85
CA ASP A 538 -7.93 -16.60 2.53
C ASP A 538 -6.48 -17.10 2.48
N ARG A 539 -5.70 -16.91 3.55
CA ARG A 539 -4.28 -17.31 3.60
C ARG A 539 -4.06 -18.77 3.20
N GLY A 540 -4.97 -19.68 3.57
CA GLY A 540 -4.88 -21.10 3.21
C GLY A 540 -5.36 -21.42 1.80
N ARG A 541 -6.31 -20.65 1.26
CA ARG A 541 -6.92 -20.88 -0.06
C ARG A 541 -5.99 -20.51 -1.22
N SER A 542 -5.10 -19.56 -1.00
CA SER A 542 -4.19 -19.04 -2.03
C SER A 542 -2.89 -19.86 -2.17
N ASN A 543 -2.49 -20.60 -1.13
CA ASN A 543 -1.17 -21.23 -1.06
C ASN A 543 -0.98 -22.45 -1.99
N GLY A 544 -2.06 -23.02 -2.55
CA GLY A 544 -1.98 -24.20 -3.41
C GLY A 544 -1.62 -23.93 -4.88
N ASP A 545 -1.91 -22.74 -5.40
CA ASP A 545 -1.72 -22.41 -6.84
C ASP A 545 -1.38 -20.92 -7.09
N GLY A 546 -1.31 -20.09 -6.04
CA GLY A 546 -1.13 -18.63 -6.15
C GLY A 546 0.29 -18.18 -6.51
N GLY A 547 1.28 -19.07 -6.44
CA GLY A 547 2.70 -18.74 -6.60
C GLY A 547 3.09 -18.22 -8.00
N GLY A 548 2.25 -18.41 -9.01
CA GLY A 548 2.55 -18.00 -10.39
C GLY A 548 2.05 -16.61 -10.80
N LEU A 549 1.14 -15.98 -10.05
CA LEU A 549 0.56 -14.70 -10.45
C LEU A 549 1.41 -13.53 -9.94
N PRO A 550 1.69 -12.52 -10.80
CA PRO A 550 2.52 -11.39 -10.42
C PRO A 550 1.82 -10.52 -9.36
N GLU A 551 2.61 -9.94 -8.47
CA GLU A 551 2.16 -8.91 -7.54
C GLU A 551 1.80 -7.63 -8.26
N CYS A 552 0.72 -7.00 -7.82
CA CYS A 552 0.29 -5.72 -8.34
C CYS A 552 -0.12 -4.78 -7.21
N ARG A 553 0.13 -3.49 -7.39
CA ARG A 553 -0.41 -2.42 -6.55
C ARG A 553 -1.94 -2.51 -6.42
N ASN A 554 -2.62 -3.07 -7.43
CA ASN A 554 -4.07 -3.23 -7.46
C ASN A 554 -4.61 -4.53 -6.82
N ASP A 555 -3.78 -5.35 -6.17
CA ASP A 555 -4.21 -6.64 -5.59
C ASP A 555 -5.23 -6.53 -4.45
N LEU A 556 -5.33 -5.35 -3.83
CA LEU A 556 -6.22 -5.07 -2.70
C LEU A 556 -7.21 -3.94 -2.99
N GLU A 557 -7.30 -3.47 -4.24
CA GLU A 557 -8.10 -2.30 -4.60
C GLU A 557 -9.54 -2.70 -4.96
N PHE A 558 -10.21 -3.37 -4.02
CA PHE A 558 -11.57 -3.92 -4.17
C PHE A 558 -12.59 -2.84 -4.56
N ILE A 559 -12.62 -1.74 -3.80
CA ILE A 559 -13.58 -0.64 -4.01
C ILE A 559 -13.40 0.01 -5.38
N LEU A 560 -12.16 0.26 -5.79
CA LEU A 560 -11.85 0.78 -7.12
C LEU A 560 -12.35 -0.19 -8.20
N ALA A 561 -11.96 -1.46 -8.10
CA ALA A 561 -12.29 -2.45 -9.11
C ALA A 561 -13.80 -2.70 -9.22
N GLU A 562 -14.53 -2.75 -8.10
CA GLU A 562 -15.98 -2.87 -8.07
C GLU A 562 -16.63 -1.66 -8.76
N ARG A 563 -16.25 -0.44 -8.38
CA ARG A 563 -16.79 0.78 -8.98
C ARG A 563 -16.55 0.80 -10.48
N MET A 564 -15.33 0.52 -10.92
CA MET A 564 -15.01 0.53 -12.34
C MET A 564 -15.77 -0.54 -13.13
N CYS A 565 -16.19 -1.65 -12.50
CA CYS A 565 -17.08 -2.63 -13.14
C CYS A 565 -18.55 -2.17 -13.19
N ASN A 566 -18.96 -1.24 -12.33
CA ASN A 566 -20.30 -0.65 -12.30
C ASN A 566 -20.45 0.57 -13.22
N ILE A 567 -19.35 1.17 -13.66
CA ILE A 567 -19.39 2.25 -14.65
C ILE A 567 -19.50 1.60 -16.04
N ASP A 568 -20.60 1.88 -16.75
CA ASP A 568 -20.74 1.45 -18.14
C ASP A 568 -19.54 1.96 -18.96
N SER A 569 -18.79 1.02 -19.52
CA SER A 569 -17.50 1.28 -20.18
C SER A 569 -17.64 2.22 -21.39
N GLY A 570 -18.86 2.39 -21.93
CA GLY A 570 -19.18 3.33 -23.00
C GLY A 570 -19.24 4.80 -22.58
N ILE A 571 -19.46 5.11 -21.29
CA ILE A 571 -19.64 6.49 -20.81
C ILE A 571 -18.30 7.10 -20.37
N PHE A 572 -17.42 6.31 -19.75
CA PHE A 572 -16.21 6.83 -19.10
C PHE A 572 -15.16 7.38 -20.07
N LEU A 573 -14.94 6.73 -21.22
CA LEU A 573 -14.00 7.22 -22.23
C LEU A 573 -14.46 8.53 -22.88
N GLY A 574 -15.78 8.79 -22.93
CA GLY A 574 -16.34 10.01 -23.49
C GLY A 574 -16.39 11.18 -22.50
N GLN A 575 -16.66 10.93 -21.22
CA GLN A 575 -16.86 11.99 -20.23
C GLN A 575 -15.57 12.55 -19.63
N VAL A 576 -14.50 11.76 -19.49
CA VAL A 576 -13.20 12.29 -19.00
C VAL A 576 -12.57 13.27 -20.00
N SER A 577 -12.77 13.02 -21.31
CA SER A 577 -12.35 13.95 -22.36
C SER A 577 -13.18 15.24 -22.43
N ALA A 578 -14.40 15.23 -21.87
CA ALA A 578 -15.30 16.39 -21.87
C ALA A 578 -15.17 17.25 -20.59
N ALA A 579 -14.95 16.62 -19.43
CA ALA A 579 -14.82 17.32 -18.14
C ALA A 579 -13.53 18.16 -18.01
N SER A 580 -12.59 18.02 -18.94
CA SER A 580 -11.36 18.81 -19.02
C SER A 580 -11.46 20.03 -19.95
N GLN A 581 -12.63 20.30 -20.55
CA GLN A 581 -12.87 21.47 -21.43
C GLN A 581 -13.75 22.57 -20.82
N GLU A 582 -14.17 22.49 -19.55
CA GLU A 582 -14.84 23.62 -18.89
C GLU A 582 -13.82 24.63 -18.35
N SER A 583 -13.28 25.46 -19.25
CA SER A 583 -12.70 26.76 -18.90
C SER A 583 -13.80 27.69 -18.37
N PRO A 584 -13.56 28.50 -17.32
CA PRO A 584 -14.55 29.47 -16.87
C PRO A 584 -14.70 30.55 -17.94
N GLY A 585 -15.87 30.58 -18.58
CA GLY A 585 -16.26 31.63 -19.49
C GLY A 585 -16.68 32.90 -18.73
N SER A 586 -16.10 34.02 -19.20
CA SER A 586 -16.34 35.45 -18.89
C SER A 586 -15.89 35.97 -17.53
#